data_AF-A0A536GU21-F1
#
_entry.id   AF-A0A536GU21-F1
#
_cell.length_a   1.000
_cell.length_b   1.000
_cell.length_c   1.000
_cell.angle_alpha   90.00
_cell.angle_beta   90.00
_cell.angle_gamma   90.00
#
_symmetry.space_group_name_H-M   'P 1'
#
loop_
_entity.id
_entity.type
_entity.pdbx_description
1 polymer ?
#
loop_
_entity_poly.entity_id
_entity_poly.type
_entity_poly.pdbx_seq_one_letter_code
_entity_poly.pdbx_strand_id
1 'polypeptide(L)'
;MAAALDRPFGRRLRLPLRKIQCAGGLRASDDRIRHGGDRAARHRAQSHRSIYVDANTSWRRRVAFRLHLQPRSGRTIDRRDRCDHPSAQLKAPADNQPVRETRVLGVRVDCVDMAAALARIEAFVDAGGRHLVATVNPEFVMRAHDDIEFARVLESAALCIPDGSGVVWAARRQGCDLSSPVTGVDLIPLLAALCARRAFRLYLLGAAPGVADELARQLQKEHPDLKVAAHAGSADPSSDDETVALIQAERPHVLLVAYGAPKQELWIDRVGDRLNGVAVAIGVGGSFDYLTGRVPRAPLWMRRVGMEWLFRLARQPWRIRRMAVLPTYAVKVMRSRS
;
A
#
# COMPACT_ATOMS: atom_id res chain seq x y z
N MET A 1 -51.09 40.90 0.18
CA MET A 1 -52.13 41.07 -0.86
C MET A 1 -51.46 41.17 -2.21
N ALA A 2 -51.78 40.21 -3.09
CA ALA A 2 -51.82 40.26 -4.57
C ALA A 2 -50.48 40.43 -5.35
N ALA A 3 -49.95 39.41 -6.03
CA ALA A 3 -50.38 38.79 -7.32
C ALA A 3 -49.78 39.55 -8.53
N ALA A 4 -48.82 38.94 -9.27
CA ALA A 4 -49.01 38.27 -10.58
C ALA A 4 -49.05 39.31 -11.73
N LEU A 5 -48.43 39.23 -12.91
CA LEU A 5 -47.94 38.22 -13.85
C LEU A 5 -46.92 38.96 -14.76
N ASP A 6 -45.88 38.29 -15.28
CA ASP A 6 -45.76 38.18 -16.74
C ASP A 6 -44.70 37.15 -17.19
N ARG A 7 -45.08 36.39 -18.21
CA ARG A 7 -44.29 35.47 -19.03
C ARG A 7 -44.75 35.80 -20.46
N PRO A 8 -43.96 35.61 -21.55
CA PRO A 8 -43.76 34.22 -22.00
C PRO A 8 -42.63 33.89 -23.03
N PHE A 9 -42.56 32.59 -23.33
CA PHE A 9 -42.02 31.87 -24.52
C PHE A 9 -40.52 32.03 -24.88
N GLY A 10 -39.74 30.99 -25.17
CA GLY A 10 -39.98 29.56 -25.33
C GLY A 10 -38.94 28.96 -26.29
N ARG A 11 -38.49 27.71 -26.05
CA ARG A 11 -38.22 26.70 -27.09
C ARG A 11 -37.94 25.33 -26.45
N ARG A 12 -38.69 24.35 -26.94
CA ARG A 12 -38.71 22.93 -26.52
C ARG A 12 -37.63 22.15 -27.27
N LEU A 13 -37.03 21.15 -26.62
CA LEU A 13 -36.37 20.04 -27.31
C LEU A 13 -37.01 18.71 -26.89
N ARG A 14 -37.31 17.89 -27.89
CA ARG A 14 -38.09 16.65 -27.86
C ARG A 14 -37.20 15.46 -27.48
N LEU A 15 -37.69 14.59 -26.60
CA LEU A 15 -37.19 13.23 -26.39
C LEU A 15 -38.01 12.25 -27.24
N PRO A 16 -37.40 11.23 -27.86
CA PRO A 16 -38.13 10.08 -28.35
C PRO A 16 -38.18 8.96 -27.27
N LEU A 17 -39.40 8.64 -26.84
CA LEU A 17 -39.76 7.36 -26.23
C LEU A 17 -40.40 6.47 -27.30
N ARG A 18 -40.11 5.16 -27.24
CA ARG A 18 -40.94 3.97 -27.56
C ARG A 18 -39.99 2.84 -28.03
N LYS A 19 -40.18 1.56 -27.72
CA LYS A 19 -41.35 0.80 -27.21
C LYS A 19 -40.87 -0.56 -26.68
N ILE A 20 -41.55 -1.07 -25.66
CA ILE A 20 -41.48 -2.44 -25.12
C ILE A 20 -42.59 -3.30 -25.77
N GLN A 21 -42.40 -4.62 -25.75
CA GLN A 21 -43.32 -5.77 -25.96
C GLN A 21 -43.09 -6.52 -27.28
N CYS A 22 -43.09 -7.87 -27.37
CA CYS A 22 -43.26 -8.97 -26.41
C CYS A 22 -42.89 -10.31 -27.10
N ALA A 23 -42.72 -11.35 -26.26
CA ALA A 23 -42.99 -12.78 -26.48
C ALA A 23 -41.97 -13.70 -27.19
N GLY A 24 -41.80 -14.88 -26.59
CA GLY A 24 -41.48 -16.13 -27.29
C GLY A 24 -40.26 -16.89 -26.76
N GLY A 25 -40.45 -17.76 -25.76
CA GLY A 25 -39.48 -18.81 -25.44
C GLY A 25 -39.65 -20.03 -26.34
N LEU A 26 -38.57 -20.81 -26.53
CA LEU A 26 -38.57 -22.28 -26.64
C LEU A 26 -37.11 -22.78 -26.77
N ARG A 27 -36.91 -24.00 -26.25
CA ARG A 27 -35.65 -24.78 -26.17
C ARG A 27 -35.35 -25.54 -27.48
N ALA A 28 -34.20 -26.22 -27.49
CA ALA A 28 -33.70 -27.34 -28.34
C ALA A 28 -32.57 -26.90 -29.28
N SER A 29 -31.29 -27.29 -29.11
CA SER A 29 -30.58 -28.59 -29.15
C SER A 29 -30.13 -29.03 -30.54
N ASP A 30 -28.84 -29.40 -30.63
CA ASP A 30 -28.07 -30.07 -31.71
C ASP A 30 -27.97 -29.31 -33.06
N ASP A 31 -26.86 -29.32 -33.81
CA ASP A 31 -26.02 -30.47 -34.16
C ASP A 31 -24.65 -30.07 -34.75
N ARG A 32 -23.77 -31.06 -34.88
CA ARG A 32 -22.37 -31.03 -35.37
C ARG A 32 -22.22 -30.88 -36.90
N ILE A 33 -20.92 -30.80 -37.31
CA ILE A 33 -20.25 -31.20 -38.58
C ILE A 33 -19.69 -29.98 -39.36
N ARG A 34 -18.39 -29.65 -39.32
CA ARG A 34 -17.16 -30.19 -39.98
C ARG A 34 -17.00 -29.94 -41.49
N HIS A 35 -15.82 -29.35 -41.81
CA HIS A 35 -14.92 -29.48 -42.98
C HIS A 35 -14.95 -28.50 -44.18
N GLY A 36 -13.71 -28.08 -44.54
CA GLY A 36 -13.23 -27.63 -45.86
C GLY A 36 -13.28 -26.12 -46.06
N GLY A 37 -12.28 -25.38 -46.53
CA GLY A 37 -11.04 -25.72 -47.22
C GLY A 37 -10.74 -24.63 -48.25
N ASP A 38 -9.50 -24.14 -48.25
CA ASP A 38 -8.76 -23.46 -49.34
C ASP A 38 -9.03 -21.99 -49.78
N ARG A 39 -7.95 -21.21 -49.57
CA ARG A 39 -7.20 -20.33 -50.51
C ARG A 39 -7.80 -19.05 -51.12
N ALA A 40 -7.05 -17.99 -50.79
CA ALA A 40 -6.43 -16.99 -51.66
C ALA A 40 -7.23 -15.76 -52.09
N ALA A 41 -6.81 -14.60 -51.58
CA ALA A 41 -6.64 -13.40 -52.41
C ALA A 41 -5.62 -12.45 -51.77
N ARG A 42 -4.68 -12.01 -52.61
CA ARG A 42 -3.61 -11.05 -52.33
C ARG A 42 -4.19 -9.63 -52.39
N HIS A 43 -3.78 -8.73 -51.51
CA HIS A 43 -3.64 -7.30 -51.85
C HIS A 43 -2.49 -6.67 -51.05
N ARG A 44 -1.51 -6.16 -51.80
CA ARG A 44 -0.52 -5.17 -51.34
C ARG A 44 -1.19 -3.81 -51.25
N ALA A 45 -0.84 -2.99 -50.25
CA ALA A 45 -0.20 -1.68 -50.46
C ALA A 45 0.03 -0.91 -49.15
N GLN A 46 1.26 -0.39 -49.01
CA GLN A 46 1.67 0.89 -48.40
C GLN A 46 1.51 1.04 -46.87
N SER A 47 2.57 0.92 -46.07
CA SER A 47 3.71 1.84 -45.89
C SER A 47 3.35 3.19 -45.27
N HIS A 48 3.43 3.29 -43.95
CA HIS A 48 3.85 4.51 -43.26
C HIS A 48 4.89 4.13 -42.19
N ARG A 49 6.15 4.40 -42.50
CA ARG A 49 7.22 4.57 -41.51
C ARG A 49 7.07 5.98 -40.95
N SER A 50 7.09 6.11 -39.63
CA SER A 50 7.78 7.24 -39.01
C SER A 50 8.62 6.72 -37.86
N ILE A 51 9.89 7.08 -37.94
CA ILE A 51 10.98 6.79 -37.03
C ILE A 51 10.97 7.93 -36.01
N TYR A 52 10.96 7.65 -34.72
CA TYR A 52 11.63 8.51 -33.75
C TYR A 52 12.31 7.67 -32.66
N VAL A 53 13.63 7.62 -32.85
CA VAL A 53 14.77 7.56 -31.93
C VAL A 53 14.50 7.24 -30.46
N ASP A 54 15.04 6.08 -30.10
CA ASP A 54 15.33 5.55 -28.78
C ASP A 54 16.46 6.34 -28.09
N ALA A 55 16.34 6.58 -26.78
CA ALA A 55 17.46 6.94 -25.93
C ALA A 55 17.24 6.52 -24.46
N ASN A 56 17.77 5.33 -24.18
CA ASN A 56 18.71 5.05 -23.09
C ASN A 56 18.19 4.35 -21.82
N THR A 57 17.97 3.04 -21.97
CA THR A 57 18.80 1.96 -21.43
C THR A 57 19.75 2.27 -20.25
N SER A 58 19.39 1.82 -19.06
CA SER A 58 20.27 1.12 -18.11
C SER A 58 19.32 0.38 -17.16
N TRP A 59 19.32 -0.94 -17.06
CA TRP A 59 20.04 -1.69 -16.04
C TRP A 59 19.82 -3.19 -16.34
N ARG A 60 20.63 -3.78 -17.22
CA ARG A 60 20.78 -5.24 -17.29
C ARG A 60 22.25 -5.58 -17.52
N ARG A 61 22.77 -6.43 -16.60
CA ARG A 61 24.02 -7.20 -16.61
C ARG A 61 25.31 -6.43 -16.27
N ARG A 62 25.81 -6.71 -15.06
CA ARG A 62 27.25 -6.89 -14.79
C ARG A 62 27.45 -7.77 -13.56
N VAL A 63 27.52 -9.09 -13.77
CA VAL A 63 28.39 -10.01 -13.01
C VAL A 63 28.88 -11.03 -14.03
N ALA A 64 30.10 -10.85 -14.51
CA ALA A 64 30.84 -11.86 -15.27
C ALA A 64 32.04 -12.23 -14.40
N PHE A 65 31.99 -13.40 -13.76
CA PHE A 65 33.14 -13.97 -13.06
C PHE A 65 33.94 -14.83 -14.05
N ARG A 66 35.24 -14.54 -14.09
CA ARG A 66 36.26 -15.13 -14.95
C ARG A 66 36.66 -16.50 -14.38
N LEU A 67 36.13 -17.59 -14.95
CA LEU A 67 36.59 -18.95 -14.64
C LEU A 67 37.81 -19.27 -15.50
N HIS A 68 38.97 -19.45 -14.83
CA HIS A 68 40.12 -20.13 -15.41
C HIS A 68 39.78 -21.62 -15.57
N LEU A 69 39.87 -22.12 -16.80
CA LEU A 69 39.79 -23.52 -17.13
C LEU A 69 41.11 -24.22 -16.74
N GLN A 70 41.03 -25.28 -15.96
CA GLN A 70 42.03 -26.35 -15.93
C GLN A 70 41.35 -27.69 -16.21
N PRO A 71 42.03 -28.65 -16.88
CA PRO A 71 41.39 -29.80 -17.49
C PRO A 71 41.08 -30.93 -16.49
N ARG A 72 40.01 -31.65 -16.81
CA ARG A 72 39.46 -32.82 -16.10
C ARG A 72 40.40 -34.01 -16.15
N SER A 73 40.66 -34.64 -15.01
CA SER A 73 40.90 -36.08 -14.91
C SER A 73 39.70 -36.74 -14.23
N GLY A 74 39.27 -37.87 -14.79
CA GLY A 74 37.97 -38.48 -14.54
C GLY A 74 37.82 -39.11 -13.15
N ARG A 75 36.61 -39.01 -12.63
CA ARG A 75 36.02 -39.97 -11.68
C ARG A 75 34.49 -39.90 -11.84
N THR A 76 33.91 -41.05 -12.15
CA THR A 76 32.47 -41.32 -12.13
C THR A 76 31.93 -41.08 -10.72
N ILE A 77 30.97 -40.16 -10.59
CA ILE A 77 30.23 -39.92 -9.34
C ILE A 77 28.79 -40.39 -9.52
N ASP A 78 28.41 -41.19 -8.53
CA ASP A 78 27.15 -41.85 -8.28
C ASP A 78 25.94 -40.89 -8.23
N ARG A 79 24.78 -41.38 -8.64
CA ARG A 79 23.49 -40.67 -8.59
C ARG A 79 22.97 -40.65 -7.16
N ARG A 80 23.50 -39.79 -6.32
CA ARG A 80 22.90 -39.39 -5.03
C ARG A 80 23.65 -38.16 -4.53
N ASP A 81 23.27 -36.98 -5.01
CA ASP A 81 23.55 -35.72 -4.31
C ASP A 81 22.59 -34.65 -4.84
N ARG A 82 21.60 -34.32 -3.99
CA ARG A 82 20.72 -33.16 -4.18
C ARG A 82 21.56 -31.92 -3.93
N CYS A 83 21.64 -31.04 -4.92
CA CYS A 83 22.25 -29.73 -4.74
C CYS A 83 21.39 -28.87 -3.81
N ASP A 84 21.80 -28.79 -2.54
CA ASP A 84 21.36 -27.76 -1.60
C ASP A 84 21.87 -26.40 -2.09
N HIS A 85 20.95 -25.49 -2.40
CA HIS A 85 21.24 -24.07 -2.51
C HIS A 85 21.05 -23.44 -1.13
N PRO A 86 22.03 -22.68 -0.59
CA PRO A 86 21.83 -21.93 0.63
C PRO A 86 20.93 -20.74 0.32
N SER A 87 19.62 -20.94 0.40
CA SER A 87 18.68 -19.85 0.60
C SER A 87 19.05 -19.21 1.93
N ALA A 88 19.51 -17.96 1.92
CA ALA A 88 19.69 -17.16 3.12
C ALA A 88 18.34 -17.07 3.83
N GLN A 89 18.15 -17.95 4.82
CA GLN A 89 16.99 -17.94 5.70
C GLN A 89 17.06 -16.64 6.50
N LEU A 90 16.22 -15.67 6.13
CA LEU A 90 15.74 -14.69 7.09
C LEU A 90 15.16 -15.49 8.25
N LYS A 91 15.88 -15.54 9.39
CA LYS A 91 15.35 -16.13 10.62
C LYS A 91 14.12 -15.34 11.00
N ALA A 92 12.94 -15.91 10.77
CA ALA A 92 11.72 -15.43 11.37
C ALA A 92 11.90 -15.55 12.90
N PRO A 93 11.70 -14.48 13.68
CA PRO A 93 11.56 -14.64 15.11
C PRO A 93 10.22 -15.35 15.35
N ALA A 94 10.29 -16.67 15.50
CA ALA A 94 9.24 -17.47 16.09
C ALA A 94 9.34 -17.27 17.60
N ASP A 95 8.79 -16.18 18.12
CA ASP A 95 8.45 -16.13 19.54
C ASP A 95 7.34 -15.11 19.79
N ASN A 96 6.31 -15.54 20.52
CA ASN A 96 5.17 -14.70 20.92
C ASN A 96 5.56 -13.76 22.08
N GLN A 97 6.82 -13.30 22.09
CA GLN A 97 7.31 -12.43 23.15
C GLN A 97 6.72 -11.02 23.01
N PRO A 98 6.41 -10.37 24.14
CA PRO A 98 6.05 -8.97 24.14
C PRO A 98 7.21 -8.19 23.49
N VAL A 99 6.90 -7.43 22.45
CA VAL A 99 7.87 -6.55 21.83
C VAL A 99 8.21 -5.51 22.86
N ARG A 100 9.52 -5.27 22.96
CA ARG A 100 10.01 -4.16 23.74
C ARG A 100 9.44 -2.87 23.15
N GLU A 101 8.70 -2.13 23.97
CA GLU A 101 8.21 -0.81 23.63
C GLU A 101 9.09 0.28 24.29
N THR A 102 9.01 1.48 23.74
CA THR A 102 9.60 2.69 24.32
C THR A 102 8.65 3.86 24.18
N ARG A 103 8.85 4.95 24.93
CA ARG A 103 8.00 6.15 24.90
C ARG A 103 8.74 7.38 24.40
N VAL A 104 8.60 7.67 23.12
CA VAL A 104 9.13 8.91 22.52
C VAL A 104 8.22 10.08 22.89
N LEU A 105 8.67 10.91 23.83
CA LEU A 105 7.89 12.04 24.36
C LEU A 105 6.49 11.61 24.84
N GLY A 106 6.39 10.44 25.48
CA GLY A 106 5.13 9.90 26.00
C GLY A 106 4.34 9.05 24.99
N VAL A 107 4.61 9.16 23.69
CA VAL A 107 3.97 8.32 22.66
C VAL A 107 4.69 6.99 22.52
N ARG A 108 3.92 5.89 22.59
CA ARG A 108 4.44 4.53 22.45
C ARG A 108 4.99 4.29 21.04
N VAL A 109 6.16 3.68 20.99
CA VAL A 109 6.83 3.19 19.78
C VAL A 109 7.36 1.79 20.07
N ASP A 110 7.01 0.85 19.21
CA ASP A 110 7.47 -0.53 19.30
C ASP A 110 8.87 -0.67 18.71
N CYS A 111 9.80 -1.32 19.42
CA CYS A 111 11.15 -1.59 18.94
C CYS A 111 11.13 -2.76 17.92
N VAL A 112 10.46 -2.58 16.77
CA VAL A 112 10.37 -3.56 15.68
C VAL A 112 11.06 -3.09 14.41
N ASP A 113 11.77 -4.01 13.75
CA ASP A 113 12.21 -3.84 12.38
C ASP A 113 11.14 -4.31 11.37
N MET A 114 11.44 -4.22 10.09
CA MET A 114 10.50 -4.61 9.03
C MET A 114 10.09 -6.09 9.10
N ALA A 115 11.02 -6.98 9.41
CA ALA A 115 10.73 -8.42 9.47
C ALA A 115 9.83 -8.74 10.67
N ALA A 116 10.15 -8.18 11.84
CA ALA A 116 9.34 -8.32 13.04
C ALA A 116 7.95 -7.69 12.88
N ALA A 117 7.85 -6.53 12.23
CA ALA A 117 6.56 -5.88 11.93
C ALA A 117 5.68 -6.77 11.04
N LEU A 118 6.23 -7.34 9.96
CA LEU A 118 5.50 -8.25 9.07
C LEU A 118 5.07 -9.54 9.80
N ALA A 119 5.95 -10.14 10.60
CA ALA A 119 5.64 -11.33 11.38
C ALA A 119 4.49 -11.08 12.38
N ARG A 120 4.46 -9.89 13.00
CA ARG A 120 3.37 -9.50 13.89
C ARG A 120 2.06 -9.25 13.16
N ILE A 121 2.12 -8.58 12.01
CA ILE A 121 0.93 -8.39 11.18
C ILE A 121 0.37 -9.74 10.74
N GLU A 122 1.22 -10.70 10.36
CA GLU A 122 0.82 -12.07 10.05
C GLU A 122 0.14 -12.74 11.26
N ALA A 123 0.75 -12.66 12.44
CA ALA A 123 0.18 -13.22 13.66
C ALA A 123 -1.17 -12.58 14.05
N PHE A 124 -1.33 -11.27 13.86
CA PHE A 124 -2.61 -10.58 14.10
C PHE A 124 -3.71 -11.05 13.15
N VAL A 125 -3.35 -11.32 11.88
CA VAL A 125 -4.30 -11.87 10.91
C VAL A 125 -4.70 -13.30 11.32
N ASP A 126 -3.74 -14.13 11.70
CA ASP A 126 -3.99 -15.51 12.13
C ASP A 126 -4.81 -15.60 13.43
N ALA A 127 -4.59 -14.68 14.38
CA ALA A 127 -5.35 -14.61 15.64
C ALA A 127 -6.79 -14.13 15.45
N GLY A 128 -7.07 -13.38 14.38
CA GLY A 128 -8.35 -12.71 14.18
C GLY A 128 -8.56 -11.54 15.16
N GLY A 129 -9.79 -11.01 15.26
CA GLY A 129 -10.07 -9.81 16.05
C GLY A 129 -9.82 -8.52 15.26
N ARG A 130 -9.50 -7.42 15.96
CA ARG A 130 -9.25 -6.10 15.35
C ARG A 130 -7.95 -5.50 15.89
N HIS A 131 -7.03 -5.23 14.98
CA HIS A 131 -5.73 -4.64 15.32
C HIS A 131 -5.47 -3.38 14.48
N LEU A 132 -5.35 -2.23 15.15
CA LEU A 132 -4.84 -1.00 14.54
C LEU A 132 -3.31 -1.03 14.55
N VAL A 133 -2.69 -0.75 13.40
CA VAL A 133 -1.24 -0.50 13.29
C VAL A 133 -1.00 0.95 12.90
N ALA A 134 -0.25 1.67 13.73
CA ALA A 134 0.10 3.07 13.51
C ALA A 134 1.55 3.22 13.03
N THR A 135 1.76 3.93 11.92
CA THR A 135 3.08 4.32 11.40
C THR A 135 3.59 5.57 12.11
N VAL A 136 4.00 5.43 13.36
CA VAL A 136 4.36 6.56 14.22
C VAL A 136 5.59 7.28 13.68
N ASN A 137 5.46 8.57 13.41
CA ASN A 137 6.54 9.45 12.97
C ASN A 137 6.63 10.70 13.88
N PRO A 138 7.63 11.58 13.72
CA PRO A 138 7.74 12.78 14.54
C PRO A 138 6.52 13.72 14.51
N GLU A 139 5.80 13.79 13.38
CA GLU A 139 4.56 14.59 13.30
C GLU A 139 3.46 13.98 14.17
N PHE A 140 3.37 12.64 14.25
CA PHE A 140 2.42 11.94 15.12
C PHE A 140 2.72 12.24 16.59
N VAL A 141 3.99 12.10 16.98
CA VAL A 141 4.42 12.34 18.37
C VAL A 141 4.07 13.76 18.79
N MET A 142 4.40 14.74 17.95
CA MET A 142 4.10 16.14 18.25
C MET A 142 2.60 16.40 18.30
N ARG A 143 1.82 15.82 17.39
CA ARG A 143 0.37 16.01 17.34
C ARG A 143 -0.35 15.40 18.54
N ALA A 144 0.07 14.23 19.01
CA ALA A 144 -0.53 13.57 20.17
C ALA A 144 -0.44 14.40 21.46
N HIS A 145 0.49 15.35 21.56
CA HIS A 145 0.52 16.28 22.69
C HIS A 145 -0.62 17.31 22.68
N ASP A 146 -1.12 17.65 21.49
CA ASP A 146 -2.12 18.70 21.30
C ASP A 146 -3.52 18.11 20.99
N ASP A 147 -3.61 16.79 20.78
CA ASP A 147 -4.80 16.06 20.33
C ASP A 147 -4.99 14.80 21.20
N ILE A 148 -5.82 14.94 22.24
CA ILE A 148 -6.07 13.89 23.25
C ILE A 148 -6.73 12.66 22.61
N GLU A 149 -7.63 12.86 21.66
CA GLU A 149 -8.30 11.76 20.97
C GLU A 149 -7.30 10.96 20.15
N PHE A 150 -6.44 11.64 19.39
CA PHE A 150 -5.38 10.98 18.64
C PHE A 150 -4.38 10.26 19.55
N ALA A 151 -3.99 10.86 20.69
CA ALA A 151 -3.14 10.20 21.69
C ALA A 151 -3.77 8.91 22.22
N ARG A 152 -5.07 8.93 22.54
CA ARG A 152 -5.82 7.73 22.97
C ARG A 152 -5.76 6.64 21.90
N VAL A 153 -5.97 6.99 20.63
CA VAL A 153 -5.95 6.03 19.52
C VAL A 153 -4.56 5.42 19.31
N LEU A 154 -3.49 6.19 19.46
CA LEU A 154 -2.13 5.64 19.38
C LEU A 154 -1.82 4.71 20.56
N GLU A 155 -2.30 5.04 21.76
CA GLU A 155 -2.14 4.21 22.96
C GLU A 155 -2.94 2.89 22.85
N SER A 156 -4.10 2.91 22.20
CA SER A 156 -4.92 1.71 21.97
C SER A 156 -4.47 0.85 20.78
N ALA A 157 -3.54 1.33 19.94
CA ALA A 157 -3.04 0.58 18.80
C ALA A 157 -2.46 -0.79 19.21
N ALA A 158 -2.53 -1.78 18.34
CA ALA A 158 -1.89 -3.08 18.58
C ALA A 158 -0.38 -3.05 18.27
N LEU A 159 0.04 -2.13 17.40
CA LEU A 159 1.43 -1.94 17.02
C LEU A 159 1.69 -0.49 16.56
N CYS A 160 2.69 0.15 17.14
CA CYS A 160 3.19 1.47 16.81
C CYS A 160 4.56 1.36 16.12
N ILE A 161 4.57 1.13 14.82
CA ILE A 161 5.82 0.95 14.06
C ILE A 161 6.56 2.28 13.85
N PRO A 162 7.90 2.28 13.96
CA PRO A 162 8.70 3.49 13.80
C PRO A 162 8.83 3.90 12.33
N ASP A 163 8.07 4.90 11.89
CA ASP A 163 8.14 5.47 10.53
C ASP A 163 9.00 6.75 10.50
N GLY A 164 10.16 6.63 9.84
CA GLY A 164 11.09 7.72 9.60
C GLY A 164 12.26 7.82 10.58
N SER A 165 13.33 8.47 10.14
CA SER A 165 14.60 8.49 10.88
C SER A 165 14.53 9.25 12.21
N GLY A 166 13.64 10.24 12.34
CA GLY A 166 13.50 11.02 13.57
C GLY A 166 13.02 10.18 14.75
N VAL A 167 12.00 9.35 14.54
CA VAL A 167 11.47 8.47 15.60
C VAL A 167 12.44 7.33 15.92
N VAL A 168 13.12 6.77 14.91
CA VAL A 168 14.17 5.75 15.11
C VAL A 168 15.30 6.31 15.97
N TRP A 169 15.77 7.53 15.67
CA TRP A 169 16.80 8.20 16.47
C TRP A 169 16.34 8.42 17.92
N ALA A 170 15.11 8.89 18.12
CA ALA A 170 14.57 9.13 19.46
C ALA A 170 14.37 7.84 20.26
N ALA A 171 13.94 6.76 19.60
CA ALA A 171 13.77 5.45 20.22
C ALA A 171 15.13 4.81 20.58
N ARG A 172 16.16 4.95 19.74
CA ARG A 172 17.53 4.51 20.06
C ARG A 172 18.08 5.16 21.32
N ARG A 173 17.81 6.45 21.52
CA ARG A 173 18.22 7.19 22.73
C ARG A 173 17.59 6.64 24.01
N GLN A 174 16.48 5.91 23.89
CA GLN A 174 15.80 5.23 24.99
C GLN A 174 16.13 3.73 25.06
N GLY A 175 17.14 3.28 24.32
CA GLY A 175 17.65 1.91 24.38
C GLY A 175 16.96 0.90 23.46
N CYS A 176 16.08 1.32 22.55
CA CYS A 176 15.63 0.44 21.46
C CYS A 176 16.78 0.18 20.46
N ASP A 177 17.06 -1.08 20.16
CA ASP A 177 17.98 -1.46 19.09
C ASP A 177 17.26 -1.50 17.74
N LEU A 178 16.97 -0.31 17.19
CA LEU A 178 16.35 -0.17 15.87
C LEU A 178 17.40 0.20 14.84
N SER A 179 17.60 -0.57 13.77
CA SER A 179 18.60 -0.25 12.73
C SER A 179 18.07 0.66 11.61
N SER A 180 16.77 0.60 11.32
CA SER A 180 16.13 1.32 10.22
C SER A 180 14.65 1.59 10.48
N PRO A 181 14.06 2.63 9.85
CA PRO A 181 12.62 2.86 9.93
C PRO A 181 11.82 1.80 9.17
N VAL A 182 10.60 1.55 9.64
CA VAL A 182 9.58 0.75 8.96
C VAL A 182 8.63 1.71 8.25
N THR A 183 9.00 2.13 7.03
CA THR A 183 8.20 3.11 6.28
C THR A 183 7.00 2.45 5.62
N GLY A 184 5.86 3.13 5.56
CA GLY A 184 4.67 2.63 4.86
C GLY A 184 4.94 2.28 3.39
N VAL A 185 5.78 3.06 2.70
CA VAL A 185 6.16 2.83 1.30
C VAL A 185 6.93 1.51 1.13
N ASP A 186 7.79 1.15 2.10
CA ASP A 186 8.54 -0.11 2.05
C ASP A 186 7.74 -1.30 2.60
N LEU A 187 6.80 -1.05 3.51
CA LEU A 187 5.94 -2.08 4.11
C LEU A 187 4.95 -2.67 3.09
N ILE A 188 4.29 -1.82 2.28
CA ILE A 188 3.18 -2.24 1.42
C ILE A 188 3.56 -3.35 0.42
N PRO A 189 4.67 -3.27 -0.36
CA PRO A 189 5.03 -4.34 -1.29
C PRO A 189 5.32 -5.67 -0.57
N LEU A 190 5.98 -5.62 0.59
CA LEU A 190 6.27 -6.82 1.38
C LEU A 190 4.99 -7.43 1.99
N LEU A 191 4.06 -6.57 2.40
CA LEU A 191 2.76 -6.99 2.90
C LEU A 191 1.88 -7.58 1.80
N ALA A 192 1.93 -7.03 0.58
CA ALA A 192 1.27 -7.61 -0.59
C ALA A 192 1.83 -9.01 -0.92
N ALA A 193 3.16 -9.17 -0.89
CA ALA A 193 3.80 -10.47 -1.06
C ALA A 193 3.40 -11.48 0.04
N LEU A 194 3.32 -11.03 1.30
CA LEU A 194 2.81 -11.82 2.42
C LEU A 194 1.36 -12.26 2.16
N CYS A 195 0.49 -11.32 1.80
CA CYS A 195 -0.92 -11.59 1.52
C CYS A 195 -1.09 -12.59 0.37
N ALA A 196 -0.33 -12.46 -0.71
CA ALA A 196 -0.34 -13.42 -1.81
C ALA A 196 0.07 -14.82 -1.34
N ARG A 197 1.15 -14.94 -0.57
CA ARG A 197 1.66 -16.22 -0.05
C ARG A 197 0.68 -16.91 0.90
N ARG A 198 -0.01 -16.13 1.75
CA ARG A 198 -0.93 -16.63 2.78
C ARG A 198 -2.39 -16.66 2.32
N ALA A 199 -2.67 -16.28 1.07
CA ALA A 199 -4.01 -16.06 0.54
C ALA A 199 -4.86 -15.08 1.37
N PHE A 200 -4.21 -14.10 2.02
CA PHE A 200 -4.91 -13.03 2.70
C PHE A 200 -5.46 -12.02 1.69
N ARG A 201 -6.65 -11.49 1.99
CA ARG A 201 -7.30 -10.47 1.16
C ARG A 201 -6.88 -9.09 1.62
N LEU A 202 -6.35 -8.30 0.70
CA LEU A 202 -5.88 -6.94 0.91
C LEU A 202 -6.92 -5.94 0.41
N TYR A 203 -7.13 -4.84 1.14
CA TYR A 203 -7.97 -3.73 0.70
C TYR A 203 -7.20 -2.42 0.81
N LEU A 204 -7.23 -1.64 -0.27
CA LEU A 204 -6.59 -0.33 -0.36
C LEU A 204 -7.65 0.77 -0.31
N LEU A 205 -7.66 1.55 0.76
CA LEU A 205 -8.62 2.63 0.98
C LEU A 205 -7.90 3.98 1.00
N GLY A 206 -8.42 5.00 0.33
CA GLY A 206 -7.86 6.36 0.38
C GLY A 206 -7.11 6.79 -0.89
N ALA A 207 -6.33 7.87 -0.72
CA ALA A 207 -5.68 8.62 -1.80
C ALA A 207 -6.68 9.26 -2.80
N ALA A 208 -6.14 9.95 -3.81
CA ALA A 208 -6.97 10.55 -4.84
C ALA A 208 -7.66 9.48 -5.71
N PRO A 209 -8.81 9.80 -6.36
CA PRO A 209 -9.50 8.87 -7.24
C PRO A 209 -8.56 8.21 -8.26
N GLY A 210 -8.61 6.87 -8.32
CA GLY A 210 -7.80 6.04 -9.21
C GLY A 210 -6.39 5.69 -8.71
N VAL A 211 -5.88 6.32 -7.65
CA VAL A 211 -4.53 6.00 -7.11
C VAL A 211 -4.51 4.62 -6.45
N ALA A 212 -5.49 4.32 -5.59
CA ALA A 212 -5.59 3.02 -4.94
C ALA A 212 -5.83 1.89 -5.97
N ASP A 213 -6.66 2.12 -6.98
CA ASP A 213 -6.91 1.16 -8.07
C ASP A 213 -5.66 0.89 -8.91
N GLU A 214 -4.89 1.94 -9.20
CA GLU A 214 -3.63 1.83 -9.91
C GLU A 214 -2.61 1.01 -9.11
N LEU A 215 -2.50 1.25 -7.81
CA LEU A 215 -1.64 0.47 -6.93
C LEU A 215 -2.09 -0.99 -6.86
N ALA A 216 -3.39 -1.26 -6.71
CA ALA A 216 -3.92 -2.62 -6.71
C ALA A 216 -3.52 -3.40 -7.98
N ARG A 217 -3.65 -2.77 -9.17
CA ARG A 217 -3.22 -3.37 -10.44
C ARG A 217 -1.72 -3.64 -10.49
N GLN A 218 -0.88 -2.73 -9.98
CA GLN A 218 0.57 -2.92 -9.94
C GLN A 218 0.94 -4.09 -9.03
N LEU A 219 0.38 -4.14 -7.81
CA LEU A 219 0.63 -5.23 -6.86
C LEU A 219 0.15 -6.58 -7.40
N GLN A 220 -1.01 -6.63 -8.07
CA GLN A 220 -1.54 -7.85 -8.67
C GLN A 220 -0.71 -8.32 -9.88
N LYS A 221 -0.08 -7.40 -10.62
CA LYS A 221 0.86 -7.76 -11.69
C LYS A 221 2.13 -8.40 -11.15
N GLU A 222 2.60 -7.95 -9.99
CA GLU A 222 3.77 -8.52 -9.29
C GLU A 222 3.43 -9.84 -8.57
N HIS A 223 2.19 -9.96 -8.10
CA HIS A 223 1.68 -11.11 -7.36
C HIS A 223 0.32 -11.56 -7.93
N PRO A 224 0.27 -12.42 -8.96
CA PRO A 224 -0.97 -12.82 -9.62
C PRO A 224 -2.03 -13.45 -8.70
N ASP A 225 -1.60 -14.15 -7.65
CA ASP A 225 -2.48 -14.79 -6.66
C ASP A 225 -3.00 -13.82 -5.58
N LEU A 226 -2.54 -12.56 -5.59
CA LEU A 226 -2.99 -11.54 -4.65
C LEU A 226 -4.45 -11.19 -4.89
N LYS A 227 -5.27 -11.40 -3.86
CA LYS A 227 -6.64 -10.88 -3.79
C LYS A 227 -6.59 -9.46 -3.21
N VAL A 228 -6.73 -8.47 -4.07
CA VAL A 228 -6.70 -7.05 -3.69
C VAL A 228 -7.90 -6.30 -4.28
N ALA A 229 -8.56 -5.53 -3.44
CA ALA A 229 -9.59 -4.57 -3.84
C ALA A 229 -9.17 -3.15 -3.43
N ALA A 230 -9.77 -2.15 -4.05
CA ALA A 230 -9.43 -0.75 -3.80
C ALA A 230 -10.66 0.16 -3.86
N HIS A 231 -10.61 1.23 -3.08
CA HIS A 231 -11.60 2.31 -3.13
C HIS A 231 -10.98 3.62 -2.65
N ALA A 232 -11.29 4.73 -3.32
CA ALA A 232 -10.74 6.03 -2.92
C ALA A 232 -11.33 6.50 -1.58
N GLY A 233 -12.65 6.40 -1.39
CA GLY A 233 -13.33 6.71 -0.13
C GLY A 233 -13.11 8.13 0.40
N SER A 234 -13.61 8.37 1.61
CA SER A 234 -13.41 9.60 2.36
C SER A 234 -13.35 9.28 3.86
N ALA A 235 -12.60 10.09 4.62
CA ALA A 235 -12.61 10.04 6.08
C ALA A 235 -13.83 10.77 6.70
N ASP A 236 -14.66 11.39 5.87
CA ASP A 236 -15.88 12.09 6.28
C ASP A 236 -16.90 11.09 6.85
N PRO A 237 -17.43 11.32 8.07
CA PRO A 237 -18.40 10.42 8.69
C PRO A 237 -19.65 10.13 7.83
N SER A 238 -20.06 11.05 6.96
CA SER A 238 -21.18 10.85 6.03
C SER A 238 -20.95 9.72 5.03
N SER A 239 -19.69 9.35 4.78
CA SER A 239 -19.28 8.27 3.88
C SER A 239 -19.01 6.95 4.60
N ASP A 240 -19.07 6.91 5.93
CA ASP A 240 -18.67 5.73 6.73
C ASP A 240 -19.54 4.51 6.39
N ASP A 241 -20.85 4.69 6.20
CA ASP A 241 -21.79 3.59 5.91
C ASP A 241 -21.52 2.93 4.56
N GLU A 242 -21.35 3.73 3.51
CA GLU A 242 -20.98 3.25 2.18
C GLU A 242 -19.61 2.58 2.21
N THR A 243 -18.62 3.22 2.83
CA THR A 243 -17.25 2.72 2.88
C THR A 243 -17.17 1.38 3.61
N VAL A 244 -17.83 1.26 4.76
CA VAL A 244 -17.89 0.01 5.52
C VAL A 244 -18.60 -1.08 4.70
N ALA A 245 -19.71 -0.77 4.02
CA ALA A 245 -20.41 -1.76 3.20
C ALA A 245 -19.53 -2.30 2.05
N LEU A 246 -18.78 -1.42 1.37
CA LEU A 246 -17.85 -1.81 0.31
C LEU A 246 -16.70 -2.67 0.84
N ILE A 247 -16.13 -2.31 1.99
CA ILE A 247 -15.09 -3.12 2.64
C ILE A 247 -15.64 -4.49 3.01
N GLN A 248 -16.83 -4.56 3.60
CA GLN A 248 -17.46 -5.80 4.02
C GLN A 248 -17.79 -6.73 2.84
N ALA A 249 -18.13 -6.18 1.67
CA ALA A 249 -18.37 -6.97 0.47
C ALA A 249 -17.12 -7.75 0.02
N GLU A 250 -15.94 -7.14 0.14
CA GLU A 250 -14.65 -7.75 -0.21
C GLU A 250 -14.10 -8.66 0.90
N ARG A 251 -14.58 -8.47 2.13
CA ARG A 251 -14.21 -9.22 3.35
C ARG A 251 -12.68 -9.28 3.55
N PRO A 252 -11.93 -8.16 3.48
CA PRO A 252 -10.48 -8.20 3.56
C PRO A 252 -10.00 -8.61 4.95
N HIS A 253 -8.81 -9.21 5.01
CA HIS A 253 -8.14 -9.48 6.29
C HIS A 253 -7.23 -8.32 6.67
N VAL A 254 -6.67 -7.63 5.68
CA VAL A 254 -5.75 -6.50 5.84
C VAL A 254 -6.32 -5.29 5.11
N LEU A 255 -6.49 -4.18 5.84
CA LEU A 255 -6.95 -2.90 5.33
C LEU A 255 -5.83 -1.86 5.42
N LEU A 256 -5.50 -1.22 4.31
CA LEU A 256 -4.54 -0.12 4.25
C LEU A 256 -5.27 1.19 3.98
N VAL A 257 -5.12 2.17 4.87
CA VAL A 257 -5.86 3.44 4.83
C VAL A 257 -4.93 4.62 4.56
N ALA A 258 -5.17 5.33 3.46
CA ALA A 258 -4.39 6.45 2.95
C ALA A 258 -5.19 7.78 2.99
N TYR A 259 -5.91 8.04 4.08
CA TYR A 259 -6.61 9.33 4.30
C TYR A 259 -5.69 10.43 4.86
N GLY A 260 -4.48 10.07 5.26
CA GLY A 260 -3.52 10.97 5.90
C GLY A 260 -3.78 11.12 7.40
N ALA A 261 -2.71 11.26 8.15
CA ALA A 261 -2.78 11.43 9.60
C ALA A 261 -3.31 12.82 9.98
N PRO A 262 -4.09 12.93 11.08
CA PRO A 262 -4.54 11.86 11.97
C PRO A 262 -5.84 11.19 11.51
N LYS A 263 -6.42 11.66 10.39
CA LYS A 263 -7.76 11.28 9.96
C LYS A 263 -7.88 9.78 9.74
N GLN A 264 -6.83 9.12 9.23
CA GLN A 264 -6.84 7.68 8.99
C GLN A 264 -6.88 6.88 10.30
N GLU A 265 -6.08 7.23 11.33
CA GLU A 265 -6.11 6.54 12.61
C GLU A 265 -7.45 6.74 13.32
N LEU A 266 -7.93 7.99 13.36
CA LEU A 266 -9.23 8.33 13.95
C LEU A 266 -10.39 7.65 13.21
N TRP A 267 -10.32 7.54 11.88
CA TRP A 267 -11.31 6.82 11.09
C TRP A 267 -11.31 5.33 11.42
N ILE A 268 -10.14 4.68 11.46
CA ILE A 268 -10.03 3.25 11.78
C ILE A 268 -10.58 2.95 13.18
N ASP A 269 -10.26 3.77 14.18
CA ASP A 269 -10.78 3.61 15.54
C ASP A 269 -12.31 3.80 15.57
N ARG A 270 -12.82 4.87 14.93
CA ARG A 270 -14.26 5.20 14.89
C ARG A 270 -15.11 4.10 14.25
N VAL A 271 -14.69 3.54 13.11
CA VAL A 271 -15.47 2.51 12.41
C VAL A 271 -15.10 1.09 12.83
N GLY A 272 -14.13 0.93 13.73
CA GLY A 272 -13.50 -0.35 14.04
C GLY A 272 -14.50 -1.46 14.41
N ASP A 273 -15.54 -1.16 15.19
CA ASP A 273 -16.56 -2.14 15.62
C ASP A 273 -17.43 -2.63 14.46
N ARG A 274 -17.39 -1.95 13.32
CA ARG A 274 -18.17 -2.25 12.12
C ARG A 274 -17.34 -3.00 11.06
N LEU A 275 -16.02 -3.09 11.23
CA LEU A 275 -15.08 -3.75 10.32
C LEU A 275 -14.91 -5.25 10.64
N ASN A 276 -16.02 -5.97 10.83
CA ASN A 276 -16.05 -7.42 11.01
C ASN A 276 -15.20 -8.15 9.96
N GLY A 277 -14.31 -9.04 10.41
CA GLY A 277 -13.43 -9.84 9.54
C GLY A 277 -12.15 -9.13 9.09
N VAL A 278 -12.01 -7.82 9.30
CA VAL A 278 -10.76 -7.08 9.09
C VAL A 278 -9.89 -7.26 10.32
N ALA A 279 -8.90 -8.15 10.21
CA ALA A 279 -8.02 -8.47 11.32
C ALA A 279 -7.01 -7.35 11.61
N VAL A 280 -6.51 -6.68 10.57
CA VAL A 280 -5.50 -5.63 10.67
C VAL A 280 -5.88 -4.43 9.82
N ALA A 281 -5.86 -3.23 10.42
CA ALA A 281 -6.02 -1.96 9.72
C ALA A 281 -4.80 -1.06 9.97
N ILE A 282 -4.18 -0.57 8.89
CA ILE A 282 -2.94 0.20 8.94
C ILE A 282 -3.12 1.55 8.28
N GLY A 283 -2.83 2.62 9.02
CA GLY A 283 -2.68 3.95 8.44
C GLY A 283 -1.36 4.04 7.65
N VAL A 284 -1.41 4.33 6.35
CA VAL A 284 -0.21 4.38 5.48
C VAL A 284 0.07 5.74 4.87
N GLY A 285 -0.75 6.75 5.17
CA GLY A 285 -0.56 8.12 4.71
C GLY A 285 -0.46 8.22 3.19
N GLY A 286 0.44 9.06 2.69
CA GLY A 286 0.64 9.26 1.24
C GLY A 286 1.42 8.15 0.54
N SER A 287 1.54 6.95 1.11
CA SER A 287 2.38 5.89 0.55
C SER A 287 1.93 5.44 -0.84
N PHE A 288 0.63 5.47 -1.12
CA PHE A 288 0.09 5.07 -2.42
C PHE A 288 0.59 5.98 -3.56
N ASP A 289 0.71 7.29 -3.33
CA ASP A 289 1.22 8.24 -4.33
C ASP A 289 2.70 7.99 -4.69
N TYR A 290 3.50 7.51 -3.74
CA TYR A 290 4.90 7.15 -4.02
C TYR A 290 5.01 5.86 -4.82
N LEU A 291 4.19 4.86 -4.47
CA LEU A 291 4.24 3.55 -5.13
C LEU A 291 3.69 3.62 -6.56
N THR A 292 2.66 4.44 -6.80
CA THR A 292 2.15 4.71 -8.15
C THR A 292 3.04 5.66 -8.96
N GLY A 293 4.13 6.18 -8.39
CA GLY A 293 5.08 7.06 -9.08
C GLY A 293 4.60 8.49 -9.30
N ARG A 294 3.43 8.86 -8.77
CA ARG A 294 2.88 10.23 -8.85
C ARG A 294 3.70 11.24 -8.07
N VAL A 295 4.28 10.79 -6.96
CA VAL A 295 5.25 11.57 -6.19
C VAL A 295 6.61 10.88 -6.28
N PRO A 296 7.67 11.59 -6.73
CA PRO A 296 9.00 10.99 -6.80
C PRO A 296 9.50 10.65 -5.39
N ARG A 297 10.13 9.49 -5.27
CA ARG A 297 10.81 9.09 -4.04
C ARG A 297 12.16 9.79 -3.90
N ALA A 298 12.60 10.04 -2.68
CA ALA A 298 13.93 10.59 -2.44
C ALA A 298 15.03 9.63 -2.96
N PRO A 299 16.14 10.16 -3.50
CA PRO A 299 17.31 9.35 -3.87
C PRO A 299 17.78 8.44 -2.74
N LEU A 300 18.35 7.28 -3.09
CA LEU A 300 18.77 6.27 -2.11
C LEU A 300 19.76 6.81 -1.07
N TRP A 301 20.70 7.67 -1.48
CA TRP A 301 21.66 8.27 -0.55
C TRP A 301 20.96 9.14 0.50
N MET A 302 19.97 9.96 0.10
CA MET A 302 19.17 10.78 1.03
C MET A 302 18.36 9.94 1.99
N ARG A 303 17.79 8.83 1.50
CA ARG A 303 17.04 7.87 2.32
C ARG A 303 17.95 7.24 3.39
N ARG A 304 19.17 6.82 3.01
CA ARG A 304 20.15 6.20 3.92
C ARG A 304 20.62 7.15 5.03
N VAL A 305 20.78 8.44 4.71
CA VAL A 305 21.16 9.44 5.72
C VAL A 305 19.96 10.06 6.45
N GLY A 306 18.74 9.60 6.19
CA GLY A 306 17.52 10.08 6.86
C GLY A 306 17.03 11.46 6.43
N MET A 307 17.49 11.98 5.29
CA MET A 307 17.12 13.29 4.73
C MET A 307 15.90 13.22 3.78
N GLU A 308 15.13 12.13 3.82
CA GLU A 308 13.94 11.98 2.99
C GLU A 308 12.89 13.08 3.24
N TRP A 309 12.75 13.52 4.49
CA TRP A 309 11.85 14.63 4.83
C TRP A 309 12.24 15.95 4.14
N LEU A 310 13.55 16.22 4.00
CA LEU A 310 14.06 17.43 3.35
C LEU A 310 13.79 17.41 1.85
N PHE A 311 13.98 16.25 1.21
CA PHE A 311 13.60 16.05 -0.19
C PHE A 311 12.10 16.30 -0.41
N ARG A 312 11.26 15.80 0.49
CA ARG A 312 9.80 15.99 0.45
C ARG A 312 9.43 17.47 0.63
N LEU A 313 10.09 18.19 1.53
CA LEU A 313 9.86 19.62 1.73
C LEU A 313 10.22 20.42 0.47
N ALA A 314 11.36 20.13 -0.14
CA ALA A 314 11.79 20.81 -1.38
C ALA A 314 10.81 20.58 -2.54
N ARG A 315 10.17 19.40 -2.60
CA ARG A 315 9.18 19.06 -3.63
C ARG A 315 7.77 19.55 -3.32
N GLN A 316 7.43 19.70 -2.05
CA GLN A 316 6.10 20.08 -1.58
C GLN A 316 6.22 21.22 -0.56
N PRO A 317 6.57 22.45 -1.00
CA PRO A 317 6.92 23.56 -0.10
C PRO A 317 5.78 23.95 0.85
N TRP A 318 4.52 23.73 0.46
CA TRP A 318 3.36 23.95 1.34
C TRP A 318 3.35 23.04 2.58
N ARG A 319 4.12 21.95 2.60
CA ARG A 319 4.31 21.10 3.80
C ARG A 319 5.13 21.77 4.88
N ILE A 320 5.77 22.92 4.63
CA ILE A 320 6.61 23.60 5.64
C ILE A 320 5.85 23.84 6.95
N ARG A 321 4.56 24.17 6.88
CA ARG A 321 3.71 24.37 8.06
C ARG A 321 3.60 23.12 8.93
N ARG A 322 3.52 21.94 8.29
CA ARG A 322 3.49 20.64 8.99
C ARG A 322 4.88 20.25 9.50
N MET A 323 5.92 20.47 8.70
CA MET A 323 7.30 20.10 9.04
C MET A 323 7.98 21.06 10.01
N ALA A 324 7.42 22.25 10.28
CA ALA A 324 7.92 23.19 11.28
C ALA A 324 7.95 22.61 12.70
N VAL A 325 7.23 21.50 12.95
CA VAL A 325 7.30 20.79 14.23
C VAL A 325 8.57 19.95 14.39
N LEU A 326 9.29 19.62 13.32
CA LEU A 326 10.46 18.74 13.36
C LEU A 326 11.65 19.30 14.16
N PRO A 327 12.02 20.60 14.05
CA PRO A 327 13.02 21.21 14.92
C PRO A 327 12.59 21.19 16.40
N THR A 328 11.33 21.54 16.68
CA THR A 328 10.77 21.51 18.04
C THR A 328 10.80 20.09 18.61
N TYR A 329 10.43 19.09 17.81
CA TYR A 329 10.54 17.68 18.16
C TYR A 329 11.97 17.29 18.54
N ALA A 330 12.95 17.61 17.69
CA ALA A 330 14.35 17.30 17.96
C ALA A 330 14.84 17.93 19.28
N VAL A 331 14.51 19.21 19.53
CA VAL A 331 14.84 19.89 20.78
C VAL A 331 14.17 19.23 21.98
N LYS A 332 12.88 18.87 21.89
CA LYS A 332 12.16 18.16 22.96
C LYS A 332 12.82 16.82 23.27
N VAL A 333 13.16 16.02 22.26
CA VAL A 333 13.85 14.71 22.45
C VAL A 333 15.26 14.87 23.01
N MET A 334 16.00 15.93 22.66
CA MET A 334 17.30 16.20 23.26
C MET A 334 17.19 16.60 24.73
N ARG A 335 16.11 17.29 25.12
CA ARG A 335 15.86 17.74 26.49
C ARG A 335 15.23 16.67 27.38
N SER A 336 14.46 15.74 26.82
CA SER A 336 13.97 14.57 27.55
C SER A 336 15.17 13.71 27.94
N ARG A 337 15.45 13.63 29.25
CA ARG A 337 16.47 12.73 29.78
C ARG A 337 15.98 11.29 29.56
N SER A 338 16.87 10.44 29.03
CA SER A 338 16.66 8.99 28.89
C SER A 338 16.49 8.32 30.24
#